data_AF-A0A7J6RTK3-F1
#
_entry.id   AF-A0A7J6RTK3-F1
#
_cell.length_a   1.000
_cell.length_b   1.000
_cell.length_c   1.000
_cell.angle_alpha   90.00
_cell.angle_beta   90.00
_cell.angle_gamma   90.00
#
_symmetry.space_group_name_H-M   'P 1'
#
loop_
_entity.id
_entity.type
_entity.pdbx_description
1 polymer ?
#
loop_
_entity_poly.entity_id
_entity_poly.type
_entity_poly.pdbx_seq_one_letter_code
_entity_poly.pdbx_strand_id
1 'polypeptide(L)'
;ASGGAGHKTYDLDSSDTFFVEHANMPFPAVASDVSTQLQEYNKKLQEMRSKDGGAGKLSSAINALPQMTEMKRSLDEHTNIASAMLKEIQEREINK
;
A
#
# COMPACT_ATOMS: atom_id res chain seq x y z
N ALA A 1 -5.50 -14.70 -26.93
CA ALA A 1 -6.53 -14.24 -25.97
C ALA A 1 -5.97 -13.02 -25.26
N SER A 2 -6.38 -11.83 -25.68
CA SER A 2 -6.02 -10.56 -25.05
C SER A 2 -6.82 -10.40 -23.77
N GLY A 3 -6.21 -10.72 -22.63
CA GLY A 3 -6.75 -10.35 -21.32
C GLY A 3 -6.69 -8.84 -21.20
N GLY A 4 -7.72 -8.15 -21.67
CA GLY A 4 -7.87 -6.71 -21.46
C GLY A 4 -7.86 -6.46 -19.96
N ALA A 5 -6.89 -5.67 -19.48
CA ALA A 5 -6.86 -5.23 -18.10
C ALA A 5 -8.18 -4.49 -17.83
N GLY A 6 -9.07 -5.13 -17.07
CA GLY A 6 -10.34 -4.53 -16.67
C GLY A 6 -10.08 -3.25 -15.88
N HIS A 7 -10.96 -2.27 -16.06
CA HIS A 7 -10.90 -1.03 -15.28
C HIS A 7 -11.06 -1.39 -13.80
N LYS A 8 -10.07 -1.02 -12.97
CA LYS A 8 -10.16 -1.16 -11.52
C LYS A 8 -10.75 0.13 -10.95
N THR A 9 -11.74 -0.02 -10.08
CA THR A 9 -12.38 1.10 -9.37
C THR A 9 -12.00 1.01 -7.90
N TYR A 10 -11.64 2.15 -7.32
CA TYR A 10 -11.25 2.29 -5.92
C TYR A 10 -12.11 3.39 -5.29
N ASP A 11 -12.67 3.14 -4.11
CA ASP A 11 -13.43 4.12 -3.36
C ASP A 11 -12.48 4.82 -2.38
N LEU A 12 -12.25 6.12 -2.61
CA LEU A 12 -11.40 6.96 -1.77
C LEU A 12 -12.31 7.91 -0.99
N ASP A 13 -12.42 7.70 0.32
CA ASP A 13 -13.27 8.50 1.20
C ASP A 13 -12.49 9.05 2.42
N SER A 14 -13.17 9.78 3.29
CA SER A 14 -12.54 10.40 4.47
C SER A 14 -12.04 9.41 5.53
N SER A 15 -12.38 8.12 5.42
CA SER A 15 -11.85 7.05 6.27
C SER A 15 -10.52 6.50 5.75
N ASP A 16 -10.17 6.77 4.49
CA ASP A 16 -8.86 6.44 3.92
C ASP A 16 -7.81 7.45 4.41
N THR A 17 -7.13 7.08 5.51
CA THR A 17 -6.10 7.92 6.12
C THR A 17 -4.96 8.21 5.16
N PHE A 18 -4.53 7.22 4.37
CA PHE A 18 -3.45 7.40 3.41
C PHE A 18 -3.84 8.46 2.38
N PHE A 19 -5.04 8.35 1.79
CA PHE A 19 -5.52 9.33 0.84
C PHE A 19 -5.62 10.73 1.45
N VAL A 20 -6.23 10.86 2.63
CA VAL A 20 -6.39 12.16 3.31
C VAL A 20 -5.05 12.84 3.59
N GLU A 21 -4.04 12.07 4.02
CA GLU A 21 -2.69 12.58 4.32
C GLU A 21 -1.91 12.97 3.06
N HIS A 22 -2.05 12.21 1.96
CA HIS A 22 -1.19 12.33 0.79
C HIS A 22 -1.83 13.03 -0.41
N ALA A 23 -3.15 13.26 -0.42
CA ALA A 23 -3.88 13.83 -1.58
C ALA A 23 -3.40 15.24 -1.99
N ASN A 24 -2.86 16.02 -1.05
CA ASN A 24 -2.37 17.38 -1.31
C ASN A 24 -0.86 17.46 -1.51
N MET A 25 -0.18 16.31 -1.58
CA MET A 25 1.27 16.25 -1.73
C MET A 25 1.68 16.06 -3.20
N PRO A 26 2.87 16.56 -3.60
CA PRO A 26 3.37 16.35 -4.95
C PRO A 26 3.62 14.86 -5.19
N PHE A 27 3.26 14.37 -6.38
CA PHE A 27 3.35 12.94 -6.73
C PHE A 27 4.70 12.27 -6.40
N PRO A 28 5.88 12.90 -6.62
CA PRO A 28 7.15 12.30 -6.23
C PRO A 28 7.28 12.02 -4.72
N ALA A 29 6.72 12.87 -3.86
CA ALA A 29 6.68 12.64 -2.42
C ALA A 29 5.77 11.45 -2.10
N VAL A 30 4.55 11.43 -2.66
CA VAL A 30 3.61 10.32 -2.48
C VAL A 30 4.22 8.99 -2.93
N ALA A 31 4.91 8.94 -4.07
CA ALA A 31 5.57 7.73 -4.57
C ALA A 31 6.67 7.22 -3.62
N SER A 32 7.43 8.14 -3.00
CA SER A 32 8.41 7.81 -1.97
C SER A 32 7.76 7.25 -0.70
N ASP A 33 6.65 7.84 -0.28
CA ASP A 33 5.93 7.45 0.93
C ASP A 33 5.25 6.08 0.77
N VAL A 34 4.61 5.81 -0.38
CA VAL A 34 4.11 4.46 -0.74
C VAL A 34 5.23 3.43 -0.65
N SER A 35 6.39 3.75 -1.23
CA SER A 35 7.55 2.84 -1.22
C SER A 35 8.05 2.57 0.20
N THR A 36 8.07 3.61 1.05
CA THR A 36 8.48 3.51 2.45
C THR A 36 7.52 2.65 3.25
N GLN A 37 6.20 2.90 3.16
CA GLN A 37 5.21 2.11 3.89
C GLN A 37 5.17 0.64 3.42
N LEU A 38 5.43 0.37 2.14
CA LEU A 38 5.57 -1.00 1.63
C LEU A 38 6.77 -1.72 2.26
N GLN A 39 7.89 -1.03 2.45
CA GLN A 39 9.07 -1.59 3.15
C GLN A 39 8.76 -1.89 4.62
N GLU A 40 8.09 -0.97 5.32
CA GLU A 40 7.69 -1.15 6.72
C GLU A 40 6.71 -2.32 6.89
N TYR A 41 5.72 -2.43 6.01
CA TYR A 41 4.79 -3.55 5.99
C TYR A 41 5.51 -4.89 5.81
N ASN A 42 6.43 -4.98 4.85
CA ASN A 42 7.23 -6.18 4.62
C ASN A 42 8.11 -6.54 5.81
N LYS A 43 8.72 -5.54 6.48
CA LYS A 43 9.49 -5.74 7.71
C LYS A 43 8.61 -6.31 8.82
N LYS A 44 7.43 -5.73 9.05
CA LYS A 44 6.47 -6.18 10.07
C LYS A 44 5.98 -7.61 9.81
N LEU A 45 5.77 -7.97 8.53
CA LEU A 45 5.46 -9.35 8.14
C LEU A 45 6.57 -10.33 8.48
N GLN A 46 7.85 -9.96 8.27
CA GLN A 46 8.98 -10.82 8.60
C GLN A 46 9.13 -11.00 10.12
N GLU A 47 8.93 -9.93 10.88
CA GLU A 47 8.95 -9.98 12.35
C GLU A 47 7.88 -10.91 12.91
N MET A 48 6.66 -10.88 12.36
CA MET A 48 5.59 -11.82 12.74
C MET A 48 5.87 -13.27 12.30
N ARG A 49 6.49 -13.48 11.13
CA ARG A 49 6.81 -14.82 10.61
C ARG A 49 8.03 -15.46 11.29
N SER A 50 8.84 -14.67 11.98
CA SER A 50 10.03 -15.15 12.70
C SER A 50 9.61 -16.11 13.82
N LYS A 51 9.95 -17.40 13.65
CA LYS A 51 9.53 -18.58 14.44
C LYS A 51 10.02 -18.63 15.90
N ASP A 52 10.38 -17.50 16.49
CA ASP A 52 10.77 -17.44 17.91
C ASP A 52 9.50 -17.41 18.78
N GLY A 53 8.86 -18.57 18.85
CA GLY A 53 7.50 -18.79 19.35
C GLY A 53 7.41 -18.94 20.85
N GLY A 54 7.08 -17.85 21.54
CA GLY A 54 6.48 -17.89 22.89
C GLY A 54 4.98 -17.56 22.82
N ALA A 55 4.19 -18.10 23.74
CA ALA A 55 2.72 -17.91 23.79
C ALA A 55 2.27 -16.43 23.70
N GLY A 56 3.07 -15.49 24.21
CA GLY A 56 2.80 -14.05 24.11
C GLY A 56 2.87 -13.48 22.69
N LYS A 57 3.75 -14.00 21.81
CA LYS A 57 3.81 -13.55 20.40
C LYS A 57 2.64 -14.10 19.58
N LEU A 58 2.09 -15.26 19.93
CA LEU A 58 0.91 -15.80 19.27
C LEU A 58 -0.33 -14.92 19.53
N SER A 59 -0.54 -14.51 20.78
CA SER A 59 -1.64 -13.59 21.14
C SER A 59 -1.49 -12.24 20.44
N SER A 60 -0.28 -11.67 20.40
CA SER A 60 -0.03 -10.42 19.67
C SER A 60 -0.20 -10.57 18.16
N ALA A 61 0.24 -11.68 17.57
CA ALA A 61 0.04 -11.97 16.15
C ALA A 61 -1.45 -12.08 15.82
N ILE A 62 -2.24 -12.81 16.62
CA ILE A 62 -3.69 -12.95 16.42
C ILE A 62 -4.39 -11.59 16.45
N ASN A 63 -4.02 -10.70 17.36
CA ASN A 63 -4.57 -9.34 17.43
C ASN A 63 -4.09 -8.44 16.27
N ALA A 64 -2.88 -8.65 15.75
CA ALA A 64 -2.31 -7.87 14.65
C ALA A 64 -2.78 -8.32 13.26
N LEU A 65 -3.26 -9.55 13.09
CA LEU A 65 -3.69 -10.09 11.80
C LEU A 65 -4.79 -9.27 11.10
N PRO A 66 -5.87 -8.84 11.77
CA PRO A 66 -6.89 -7.98 11.16
C PRO A 66 -6.30 -6.64 10.72
N GLN A 67 -5.53 -6.00 11.60
CA GLN A 67 -4.89 -4.71 11.33
C GLN A 67 -3.92 -4.78 10.15
N MET A 68 -3.15 -5.88 10.03
CA MET A 68 -2.22 -6.06 8.92
C MET A 68 -2.92 -6.42 7.61
N THR A 69 -4.09 -7.05 7.67
CA THR A 69 -4.92 -7.28 6.49
C THR A 69 -5.47 -5.96 5.95
N GLU A 70 -5.96 -5.10 6.83
CA GLU A 70 -6.46 -3.76 6.46
C GLU A 70 -5.34 -2.86 5.90
N MET A 71 -4.19 -2.83 6.59
CA MET A 71 -3.00 -2.12 6.13
C MET A 71 -2.55 -2.62 4.75
N LYS A 72 -2.56 -3.95 4.52
CA LYS A 72 -2.25 -4.53 3.21
C LYS A 72 -3.24 -4.06 2.15
N ARG A 73 -4.54 -4.04 2.46
CA ARG A 73 -5.57 -3.61 1.52
C ARG A 73 -5.32 -2.17 1.07
N SER A 74 -5.19 -1.24 2.02
CA SER A 74 -4.92 0.17 1.73
C SER A 74 -3.62 0.34 0.93
N LEU A 75 -2.54 -0.33 1.33
CA LEU A 75 -1.27 -0.26 0.59
C LEU A 75 -1.37 -0.80 -0.83
N ASP A 76 -2.05 -1.92 -1.04
CA ASP A 76 -2.23 -2.51 -2.37
C ASP A 76 -3.05 -1.55 -3.25
N GLU A 77 -4.09 -0.91 -2.73
CA GLU A 77 -4.89 0.10 -3.43
C GLU A 77 -4.04 1.29 -3.87
N HIS A 78 -3.32 1.92 -2.93
CA HIS A 78 -2.50 3.11 -3.19
C HIS A 78 -1.27 2.83 -4.04
N THR A 79 -0.67 1.64 -3.92
CA THR A 79 0.41 1.20 -4.80
C THR A 79 -0.07 1.04 -6.24
N ASN A 80 -1.26 0.47 -6.45
CA ASN A 80 -1.84 0.33 -7.78
C ASN A 80 -2.14 1.71 -8.40
N ILE A 81 -2.74 2.62 -7.62
CA ILE A 81 -3.06 3.98 -8.06
C ILE A 81 -1.78 4.75 -8.41
N ALA A 82 -0.78 4.75 -7.53
CA ALA A 82 0.49 5.45 -7.76
C ALA A 82 1.24 4.88 -8.97
N SER A 83 1.24 3.55 -9.15
CA SER A 83 1.86 2.90 -10.32
C SER A 83 1.16 3.28 -11.63
N ALA A 84 -0.17 3.35 -11.63
CA ALA A 84 -0.94 3.77 -12.80
C ALA A 84 -0.66 5.25 -13.14
N MET A 85 -0.62 6.13 -12.12
CA MET A 85 -0.26 7.54 -12.32
C MET A 85 1.16 7.72 -12.85
N LEU A 86 2.15 6.99 -12.31
CA LEU A 86 3.53 7.03 -12.77
C LEU A 86 3.63 6.67 -14.26
N LYS A 87 2.92 5.60 -14.65
CA LYS A 87 2.88 5.14 -16.03
C LYS A 87 2.31 6.21 -16.97
N GLU A 88 1.20 6.83 -16.62
CA GLU A 88 0.59 7.90 -17.43
C GLU A 88 1.49 9.15 -17.53
N ILE A 89 2.16 9.54 -16.44
CA ILE A 89 3.12 10.65 -16.44
C ILE A 89 4.26 10.37 -17.42
N GLN A 90 4.80 9.14 -17.40
CA GLN A 90 5.88 8.71 -18.30
C GLN A 90 5.42 8.65 -19.76
N GLU A 91 4.25 8.08 -20.05
CA GLU A 91 3.73 7.95 -21.41
C GLU A 91 3.42 9.30 -22.07
N ARG A 92 3.07 10.31 -21.26
CA ARG A 92 2.74 11.66 -21.73
C ARG A 92 3.94 12.61 -21.74
N GLU A 93 5.11 12.15 -21.30
CA GLU A 93 6.34 12.94 -21.17
C GLU A 93 6.15 14.24 -20.34
N ILE A 94 5.20 14.25 -19.40
CA ILE A 94 4.86 15.42 -18.56
C ILE A 94 5.99 15.74 -17.57
N ASN A 95 6.88 14.78 -17.33
CA ASN A 95 8.05 14.90 -16.47
C ASN A 95 9.28 15.53 -17.16
N LYS A 96 9.15 16.11 -18.35
CA LYS A 96 10.22 16.83 -19.07
C LYS A 96 10.16 18.34 -18.82
#